data_AF-A0A7I7SP98-F1
#
_entry.id   AF-A0A7I7SP98-F1
#
_cell.length_a   1.000
_cell.length_b   1.000
_cell.length_c   1.000
_cell.angle_alpha   90.00
_cell.angle_beta   90.00
_cell.angle_gamma   90.00
#
_symmetry.space_group_name_H-M   'P 1'
#
loop_
_entity.id
_entity.type
_entity.pdbx_description
1 polymer ?
#
loop_
_entity_poly.entity_id
_entity_poly.type
_entity_poly.pdbx_seq_one_letter_code
_entity_poly.pdbx_strand_id
1 'polypeptide(L)'
;MENGVVTPRVRAARLDADLVSRFATCCKALGLPVYERHRPADMVAARRAFTELTRVAYDQCDAWTGLAATGATTPDVLAAVVRTVDTSGVLQRRIELPAGALGFDYDTGLYLRFRATTGDDFQLAHAAALGIDGQFPIADDIVSEIRARRPEWREARWVDAALRSRAQRWSDVVKLLTPVVNDAGLDPLFAHAAKISLGVALARLAMFAPALSYLEEPDGPVAVAAVDGALARALSLRAYGDEETAADVLQDLYAANPGNEQVEHALSDPTFGIVTTTAARIDARTDPWDVETEPTADDFVDPEARERKAALLEEAERELGEFIGLDEVKDQVSRLKSSVAMALRREERGLAVAQRTHHLVFAGPPGTGKTTIARVVAKIYCGLGLLKRENVREVHRADMIGQHIGETEAKTNAIIDSALDGVLFLDEAYALVATGAKNDFGLVAIDTLLARMENDRDRLVVIVAGYRADLDRFLDTNEGLRSRFTRSIVFPSYSAAELVEIAVTMAANRDSVFDPSARRDLEELFAQLANSTTPDSTGVARRSLDIAGNGRFVRNVVERSEEEREFRLDHTDLAGADFTDEQMMTITAPDVRSAVVPLLRGLGLTVPA
;
A
#
# COMPACT_ATOMS: atom_id res chain seq x y z
N MET A 1 -33.28 -4.39 -61.96
CA MET A 1 -34.20 -3.42 -61.34
C MET A 1 -33.46 -2.80 -60.18
N GLU A 2 -32.88 -1.63 -60.44
CA GLU A 2 -32.09 -0.84 -59.48
C GLU A 2 -33.04 -0.21 -58.46
N ASN A 3 -32.85 -0.53 -57.18
CA ASN A 3 -33.51 0.17 -56.08
C ASN A 3 -32.70 1.44 -55.78
N GLY A 4 -33.19 2.57 -56.29
CA GLY A 4 -32.63 3.89 -56.03
C GLY A 4 -32.74 4.26 -54.55
N VAL A 5 -31.58 4.45 -53.93
CA VAL A 5 -31.45 5.07 -52.61
C VAL A 5 -31.78 6.56 -52.77
N VAL A 6 -32.93 6.97 -52.24
CA VAL A 6 -33.34 8.37 -52.17
C VAL A 6 -32.52 9.05 -51.07
N THR A 7 -31.49 9.79 -51.47
CA THR A 7 -30.83 10.78 -50.59
C THR A 7 -31.80 11.94 -50.33
N PRO A 8 -31.94 12.42 -49.08
CA PRO A 8 -32.73 13.61 -48.82
C PRO A 8 -31.98 14.82 -49.36
N ARG A 9 -32.48 15.41 -50.46
CA ARG A 9 -32.04 16.72 -50.94
C ARG A 9 -32.40 17.76 -49.88
N VAL A 10 -31.39 18.27 -49.16
CA VAL A 10 -31.50 19.50 -48.37
C VAL A 10 -31.99 20.61 -49.31
N ARG A 11 -33.17 21.17 -49.03
CA ARG A 11 -33.66 22.38 -49.72
C ARG A 11 -32.64 23.48 -49.45
N ALA A 12 -31.86 23.86 -50.46
CA ALA A 12 -31.06 25.07 -50.41
C ALA A 12 -32.02 26.26 -50.28
N ALA A 13 -32.21 26.77 -49.06
CA ALA A 13 -32.80 28.07 -48.86
C ALA A 13 -31.98 29.06 -49.69
N ARG A 14 -32.64 29.86 -50.55
CA ARG A 14 -31.97 30.96 -51.24
C ARG A 14 -31.43 31.90 -50.16
N LEU A 15 -30.12 31.86 -49.95
CA LEU A 15 -29.44 32.79 -49.05
C LEU A 15 -29.64 34.21 -49.58
N ASP A 16 -30.25 35.04 -48.75
CA ASP A 16 -30.50 36.44 -49.05
C ASP A 16 -29.17 37.21 -49.18
N ALA A 17 -29.07 38.09 -50.18
CA ALA A 17 -27.90 38.95 -50.35
C ALA A 17 -27.71 39.89 -49.15
N ASP A 18 -28.80 40.29 -48.48
CA ASP A 18 -28.74 41.06 -47.24
C ASP A 18 -28.04 40.27 -46.13
N LEU A 19 -28.34 38.97 -46.01
CA LEU A 19 -27.74 38.11 -45.00
C LEU A 19 -26.22 37.97 -45.19
N VAL A 20 -25.78 37.75 -46.43
CA VAL A 20 -24.34 37.66 -46.77
C VAL A 20 -23.63 38.97 -46.45
N SER A 21 -24.28 40.12 -46.71
CA SER A 21 -23.72 41.45 -46.41
C SER A 21 -23.61 41.71 -44.90
N ARG A 22 -24.62 41.31 -44.11
CA ARG A 22 -24.58 41.37 -42.64
C ARG A 22 -23.46 40.50 -42.09
N PHE A 23 -23.32 39.26 -42.57
CA PHE A 23 -22.25 38.36 -42.17
C PHE A 23 -20.85 38.94 -42.49
N ALA A 24 -20.65 39.47 -43.71
CA ALA A 24 -19.40 40.13 -44.08
C ALA A 24 -19.04 41.30 -43.15
N THR A 25 -20.04 42.06 -42.70
CA THR A 25 -19.86 43.16 -41.74
C THR A 25 -19.46 42.64 -40.36
N CYS A 26 -20.07 41.54 -39.90
CA CYS A 26 -19.70 40.88 -38.65
C CYS A 26 -18.26 40.36 -38.69
N CYS A 27 -17.85 39.69 -39.77
CA CYS A 27 -16.48 39.20 -39.95
C CYS A 27 -15.44 40.34 -39.94
N LYS A 28 -15.75 41.49 -40.55
CA LYS A 28 -14.88 42.68 -40.49
C LYS A 28 -14.77 43.24 -39.08
N ALA A 29 -15.85 43.24 -38.29
CA ALA A 29 -15.81 43.65 -36.89
C ALA A 29 -14.96 42.69 -36.04
N LEU A 30 -14.93 41.40 -36.38
CA LEU A 30 -14.04 40.40 -35.78
C LEU A 30 -12.56 40.56 -36.22
N GLY A 31 -12.27 41.49 -37.13
CA GLY A 31 -10.93 41.73 -37.66
C GLY A 31 -10.53 40.79 -38.79
N LEU A 32 -11.45 39.97 -39.33
CA LEU A 32 -11.14 39.10 -40.46
C LEU A 32 -11.04 39.91 -41.76
N PRO A 33 -10.06 39.60 -42.64
CA PRO A 33 -9.97 40.22 -43.95
C PRO A 33 -11.10 39.72 -44.85
N VAL A 34 -11.90 40.65 -45.38
CA VAL A 34 -13.01 40.32 -46.30
C VAL A 34 -12.93 41.25 -47.51
N TYR A 35 -12.81 40.67 -48.72
CA TYR A 35 -12.59 41.39 -49.98
C TYR A 35 -11.43 42.39 -49.89
N GLU A 36 -10.26 41.93 -49.43
CA GLU A 36 -9.01 42.72 -49.27
C GLU A 36 -9.11 43.93 -48.31
N ARG A 37 -10.22 44.05 -47.57
CA ARG A 37 -10.39 45.10 -46.55
C ARG A 37 -10.20 44.50 -45.16
N HIS A 38 -9.26 45.08 -44.42
CA HIS A 38 -8.97 44.74 -43.03
C HIS A 38 -9.30 45.93 -42.12
N ARG A 39 -9.87 45.65 -40.95
CA ARG A 39 -10.13 46.62 -39.89
C ARG A 39 -9.62 46.04 -38.56
N PRO A 40 -9.18 46.88 -37.61
CA PRO A 40 -8.90 46.41 -36.25
C PRO A 40 -10.12 45.71 -35.66
N ALA A 41 -9.89 44.61 -34.93
CA ALA A 41 -10.97 43.88 -34.28
C ALA A 41 -11.63 44.74 -33.19
N ASP A 42 -12.97 44.78 -33.20
CA ASP A 42 -13.81 45.32 -32.14
C ASP A 42 -14.69 44.19 -31.63
N MET A 43 -14.23 43.52 -30.57
CA MET A 43 -14.87 42.31 -30.03
C MET A 43 -16.26 42.59 -29.45
N VAL A 44 -16.49 43.80 -28.93
CA VAL A 44 -17.80 44.19 -28.38
C VAL A 44 -18.80 44.41 -29.51
N ALA A 45 -18.40 45.14 -30.56
CA ALA A 45 -19.24 45.32 -31.74
C ALA A 45 -19.48 44.01 -32.48
N ALA A 46 -18.45 43.17 -32.64
CA ALA A 46 -18.56 41.86 -33.25
C ALA A 46 -19.54 40.96 -32.48
N ARG A 47 -19.43 40.89 -31.15
CA ARG A 47 -20.35 40.12 -30.31
C ARG A 47 -21.80 40.56 -30.51
N ARG A 48 -22.07 41.86 -30.40
CA ARG A 48 -23.42 42.40 -30.62
C ARG A 48 -23.94 42.06 -32.02
N ALA A 49 -23.12 42.24 -33.06
CA ALA A 49 -23.53 42.00 -34.44
C ALA A 49 -23.82 40.51 -34.71
N PHE A 50 -22.98 39.60 -34.21
CA PHE A 50 -23.22 38.16 -34.33
C PHE A 50 -24.40 37.67 -33.48
N THR A 51 -24.65 38.27 -32.31
CA THR A 51 -25.88 37.99 -31.53
C THR A 51 -27.14 38.37 -32.31
N GLU A 52 -27.16 39.51 -33.01
CA GLU A 52 -28.30 39.84 -33.88
C GLU A 52 -28.36 38.93 -35.11
N LEU A 53 -27.22 38.59 -35.70
CA LEU A 53 -27.15 37.72 -36.87
C LEU A 53 -27.70 36.32 -36.57
N THR A 54 -27.37 35.74 -35.42
CA THR A 54 -27.86 34.41 -35.00
C THR A 54 -29.37 34.36 -34.78
N ARG A 55 -30.05 35.50 -34.55
CA ARG A 55 -31.53 35.55 -34.50
C ARG A 55 -32.16 35.44 -35.88
N VAL A 56 -31.50 35.97 -36.91
CA VAL A 56 -32.01 35.99 -38.29
C VAL A 56 -31.53 34.77 -39.09
N ALA A 57 -30.31 34.32 -38.84
CA ALA A 57 -29.66 33.15 -39.46
C ALA A 57 -29.37 32.08 -38.42
N TYR A 58 -30.39 31.71 -37.65
CA TYR A 58 -30.31 30.70 -36.59
C TYR A 58 -29.96 29.30 -37.12
N ASP A 59 -30.16 29.06 -38.42
CA ASP A 59 -29.86 27.82 -39.13
C ASP A 59 -28.47 27.80 -39.78
N GLN A 60 -27.70 28.91 -39.71
CA GLN A 60 -26.38 29.03 -40.31
C GLN A 60 -25.27 28.86 -39.26
N CYS A 61 -24.47 27.81 -39.39
CA CYS A 61 -23.33 27.51 -38.52
C CYS A 61 -22.35 28.68 -38.43
N ASP A 62 -22.00 29.29 -39.56
CA ASP A 62 -21.03 30.38 -39.61
C ASP A 62 -21.43 31.60 -38.74
N ALA A 63 -22.74 31.84 -38.55
CA ALA A 63 -23.22 32.89 -37.66
C ALA A 63 -22.94 32.56 -36.18
N TRP A 64 -23.18 31.31 -35.79
CA TRP A 64 -22.90 30.80 -34.45
C TRP A 64 -21.39 30.67 -34.19
N THR A 65 -20.60 30.20 -35.15
CA THR A 65 -19.13 30.14 -35.08
C THR A 65 -18.54 31.54 -34.92
N GLY A 66 -19.09 32.53 -35.62
CA GLY A 66 -18.71 33.92 -35.44
C GLY A 66 -19.08 34.49 -34.07
N LEU A 67 -20.24 34.13 -33.53
CA LEU A 67 -20.59 34.48 -32.14
C LEU A 67 -19.61 33.85 -31.15
N ALA A 68 -19.32 32.55 -31.28
CA ALA A 68 -18.35 31.85 -30.45
C ALA A 68 -16.94 32.47 -30.55
N ALA A 69 -16.51 32.91 -31.74
CA ALA A 69 -15.22 33.56 -31.97
C ALA A 69 -15.06 34.89 -31.22
N THR A 70 -16.16 35.49 -30.77
CA THR A 70 -16.12 36.68 -29.89
C THR A 70 -15.85 36.34 -28.42
N GLY A 71 -15.67 35.05 -28.10
CA GLY A 71 -15.53 34.50 -26.75
C GLY A 71 -16.87 34.11 -26.11
N ALA A 72 -17.93 33.90 -26.91
CA ALA A 72 -19.24 33.47 -26.41
C ALA A 72 -19.35 31.94 -26.50
N THR A 73 -18.54 31.23 -25.72
CA THR A 73 -18.41 29.75 -25.78
C THR A 73 -19.24 29.04 -24.72
N THR A 74 -20.43 29.55 -24.41
CA THR A 74 -21.38 28.90 -23.48
C THR A 74 -21.93 27.60 -24.08
N PRO A 75 -22.35 26.60 -23.28
CA PRO A 75 -22.92 25.35 -23.78
C PRO A 75 -24.02 25.55 -24.83
N ASP A 76 -24.94 26.49 -24.63
CA ASP A 76 -26.02 26.79 -25.59
C ASP A 76 -25.54 27.26 -26.96
N VAL A 77 -24.53 28.11 -27.01
CA VAL A 77 -23.94 28.61 -28.26
C VAL A 77 -23.21 27.49 -28.98
N LEU A 78 -22.44 26.67 -28.25
CA LEU A 78 -21.71 25.55 -28.84
C LEU A 78 -22.67 24.44 -29.31
N ALA A 79 -23.74 24.16 -28.57
CA ALA A 79 -24.82 23.28 -29.00
C ALA A 79 -25.48 23.80 -30.30
N ALA A 80 -25.62 25.12 -30.45
CA ALA A 80 -26.12 25.73 -31.67
C ALA A 80 -25.16 25.59 -32.86
N VAL A 81 -23.85 25.76 -32.63
CA VAL A 81 -22.81 25.48 -33.65
C VAL A 81 -22.91 24.02 -34.11
N VAL A 82 -22.93 23.06 -33.18
CA VAL A 82 -23.01 21.62 -33.49
C VAL A 82 -24.29 21.27 -34.23
N ARG A 83 -25.44 21.77 -33.78
CA ARG A 83 -26.74 21.50 -34.43
C ARG A 83 -26.81 22.01 -35.87
N THR A 84 -26.09 23.08 -36.18
CA THR A 84 -26.12 23.71 -37.50
C THR A 84 -24.94 23.30 -38.40
N VAL A 85 -24.09 22.37 -37.95
CA VAL A 85 -22.79 22.02 -38.57
C VAL A 85 -22.86 21.70 -40.07
N ASP A 86 -23.98 21.15 -40.56
CA ASP A 86 -24.20 20.85 -41.98
C ASP A 86 -24.10 22.08 -42.90
N THR A 87 -24.29 23.28 -42.34
CA THR A 87 -24.17 24.56 -43.06
C THR A 87 -22.80 25.23 -42.84
N SER A 88 -21.84 24.55 -42.23
CA SER A 88 -20.49 25.08 -41.98
C SER A 88 -19.79 25.52 -43.28
N GLY A 89 -19.23 26.73 -43.24
CA GLY A 89 -18.51 27.36 -44.33
C GLY A 89 -19.40 27.87 -45.48
N VAL A 90 -20.73 27.75 -45.40
CA VAL A 90 -21.64 28.22 -46.45
C VAL A 90 -21.59 29.73 -46.64
N LEU A 91 -21.67 30.51 -45.56
CA LEU A 91 -21.55 31.96 -45.61
C LEU A 91 -20.09 32.39 -45.83
N GLN A 92 -19.13 31.67 -45.26
CA GLN A 92 -17.69 31.92 -45.47
C GLN A 92 -17.32 31.89 -46.96
N ARG A 93 -17.79 30.88 -47.71
CA ARG A 93 -17.57 30.77 -49.16
C ARG A 93 -18.20 31.92 -49.95
N ARG A 94 -19.32 32.48 -49.51
CA ARG A 94 -20.00 33.60 -50.18
C ARG A 94 -19.22 34.91 -50.08
N ILE A 95 -18.40 35.05 -49.05
CA ILE A 95 -17.55 36.22 -48.82
C ILE A 95 -16.08 35.95 -49.14
N GLU A 96 -15.79 34.82 -49.80
CA GLU A 96 -14.44 34.39 -50.19
C GLU A 96 -13.46 34.31 -49.01
N LEU A 97 -13.97 33.98 -47.83
CA LEU A 97 -13.14 33.79 -46.65
C LEU A 97 -12.37 32.47 -46.75
N PRO A 98 -11.05 32.43 -46.45
CA PRO A 98 -10.27 31.19 -46.48
C PRO A 98 -10.82 30.14 -45.52
N ALA A 99 -10.70 28.86 -45.89
CA ALA A 99 -11.07 27.76 -45.01
C ALA A 99 -10.28 27.83 -43.69
N GLY A 100 -10.97 27.66 -42.56
CA GLY A 100 -10.38 27.74 -41.22
C GLY A 100 -10.10 29.15 -40.70
N ALA A 101 -10.36 30.21 -41.50
CA ALA A 101 -10.16 31.59 -41.04
C ALA A 101 -11.17 31.98 -39.95
N LEU A 102 -12.42 31.54 -40.07
CA LEU A 102 -13.42 31.69 -39.01
C LEU A 102 -13.40 30.46 -38.11
N GLY A 103 -13.05 30.69 -36.85
CA GLY A 103 -13.00 29.68 -35.80
C GLY A 103 -12.88 30.35 -34.45
N PHE A 104 -12.95 29.56 -33.38
CA PHE A 104 -12.92 30.07 -32.01
C PHE A 104 -12.03 29.21 -31.13
N ASP A 105 -11.40 29.82 -30.14
CA ASP A 105 -10.63 29.10 -29.14
C ASP A 105 -11.53 28.74 -27.96
N TYR A 106 -11.39 27.54 -27.42
CA TYR A 106 -12.16 27.05 -26.28
C TYR A 106 -11.24 26.53 -25.18
N ASP A 107 -11.72 26.60 -23.95
CA ASP A 107 -11.05 26.03 -22.78
C ASP A 107 -11.36 24.53 -22.69
N THR A 108 -10.36 23.72 -22.41
CA THR A 108 -10.53 22.27 -22.20
C THR A 108 -10.99 21.94 -20.78
N GLY A 109 -10.95 22.92 -19.87
CA GLY A 109 -11.20 22.76 -18.45
C GLY A 109 -9.97 22.31 -17.67
N LEU A 110 -8.83 22.08 -18.33
CA LEU A 110 -7.56 21.69 -17.73
C LEU A 110 -6.38 22.14 -18.60
N TYR A 111 -5.67 23.19 -18.17
CA TYR A 111 -4.39 23.70 -18.69
C TYR A 111 -4.34 24.20 -20.14
N LEU A 112 -4.84 23.43 -21.10
CA LEU A 112 -4.72 23.70 -22.53
C LEU A 112 -5.98 24.37 -23.09
N ARG A 113 -5.78 25.17 -24.13
CA ARG A 113 -6.84 25.75 -24.96
C ARG A 113 -6.66 25.28 -26.39
N PHE A 114 -7.75 24.93 -27.05
CA PHE A 114 -7.73 24.45 -28.43
C PHE A 114 -8.55 25.36 -29.32
N ARG A 115 -8.29 25.28 -30.64
CA ARG A 115 -8.98 26.07 -31.65
C ARG A 115 -9.93 25.19 -32.45
N ALA A 116 -11.18 25.60 -32.56
CA ALA A 116 -12.19 24.91 -33.33
C ALA A 116 -12.47 25.57 -34.67
N THR A 117 -12.34 24.79 -35.75
CA THR A 117 -12.59 25.27 -37.13
C THR A 117 -13.40 24.28 -37.98
N THR A 118 -13.48 23.02 -37.56
CA THR A 118 -14.16 21.94 -38.26
C THR A 118 -15.31 21.36 -37.43
N GLY A 119 -16.15 20.52 -38.06
CA GLY A 119 -17.29 19.90 -37.39
C GLY A 119 -16.90 19.06 -36.17
N ASP A 120 -15.87 18.22 -36.29
CA ASP A 120 -15.35 17.43 -35.15
C ASP A 120 -14.77 18.34 -34.06
N ASP A 121 -14.10 19.45 -34.42
CA ASP A 121 -13.62 20.42 -33.42
C ASP A 121 -14.79 21.08 -32.67
N PHE A 122 -15.90 21.38 -33.35
CA PHE A 122 -17.08 21.97 -32.73
C PHE A 122 -17.74 21.00 -31.75
N GLN A 123 -17.81 19.72 -32.10
CA GLN A 123 -18.30 18.69 -31.17
C GLN A 123 -17.38 18.57 -29.96
N LEU A 124 -16.06 18.59 -30.16
CA LEU A 124 -15.08 18.50 -29.09
C LEU A 124 -15.14 19.72 -28.15
N ALA A 125 -15.29 20.92 -28.71
CA ALA A 125 -15.48 22.15 -27.94
C ALA A 125 -16.77 22.13 -27.12
N HIS A 126 -17.86 21.63 -27.70
CA HIS A 126 -19.13 21.46 -27.00
C HIS A 126 -19.00 20.47 -25.83
N ALA A 127 -18.32 19.34 -26.02
CA ALA A 127 -18.07 18.37 -24.96
C ALA A 127 -17.22 18.96 -23.82
N ALA A 128 -16.17 19.73 -24.14
CA ALA A 128 -15.36 20.41 -23.14
C ALA A 128 -16.20 21.39 -22.29
N ALA A 129 -17.07 22.18 -22.93
CA ALA A 129 -17.95 23.10 -22.22
C ALA A 129 -18.98 22.38 -21.33
N LEU A 130 -19.55 21.26 -21.79
CA LEU A 130 -20.44 20.41 -21.00
C LEU A 130 -19.73 19.82 -19.78
N GLY A 131 -18.47 19.37 -19.94
CA GLY A 131 -17.66 18.88 -18.84
C GLY A 131 -17.35 19.96 -17.79
N ILE A 132 -17.07 21.19 -18.22
CA ILE A 132 -16.88 22.34 -17.33
C ILE A 132 -18.18 22.62 -16.53
N ASP A 133 -19.34 22.50 -17.17
CA ASP A 133 -20.68 22.66 -16.56
C ASP A 133 -21.10 21.46 -15.67
N GLY A 134 -20.31 20.39 -15.62
CA GLY A 134 -20.59 19.19 -14.82
C GLY A 134 -21.55 18.19 -15.49
N GLN A 135 -21.89 18.38 -16.77
CA GLN A 135 -22.71 17.46 -17.55
C GLN A 135 -21.87 16.30 -18.11
N PHE A 136 -21.20 15.57 -17.22
CA PHE A 136 -20.19 14.57 -17.58
C PHE A 136 -20.68 13.45 -18.50
N PRO A 137 -21.87 12.83 -18.29
CA PRO A 137 -22.33 11.74 -19.16
C PRO A 137 -22.49 12.17 -20.63
N ILE A 138 -23.05 13.36 -20.87
CA ILE A 138 -23.28 13.88 -22.22
C ILE A 138 -21.94 14.23 -22.89
N ALA A 139 -21.01 14.84 -22.13
CA ALA A 139 -19.67 15.13 -22.62
C ALA A 139 -18.91 13.85 -22.99
N ASP A 140 -19.02 12.80 -22.16
CA ASP A 140 -18.35 11.53 -22.36
C ASP A 140 -18.84 10.80 -23.62
N ASP A 141 -20.16 10.79 -23.87
CA ASP A 141 -20.73 10.18 -25.07
C ASP A 141 -20.14 10.80 -26.35
N ILE A 142 -20.07 12.14 -26.39
CA ILE A 142 -19.52 12.88 -27.53
C ILE A 142 -18.02 12.56 -27.72
N VAL A 143 -17.23 12.65 -26.64
CA VAL A 143 -15.78 12.41 -26.71
C VAL A 143 -15.47 10.97 -27.08
N SER A 144 -16.22 10.01 -26.53
CA SER A 144 -16.05 8.59 -26.83
C SER A 144 -16.35 8.27 -28.29
N GLU A 145 -17.41 8.85 -28.87
CA GLU A 145 -17.73 8.69 -30.29
C GLU A 145 -16.61 9.26 -31.18
N ILE A 146 -16.11 10.46 -30.86
CA ILE A 146 -15.00 11.08 -31.59
C ILE A 146 -13.75 10.20 -31.52
N ARG A 147 -13.38 9.73 -30.32
CA ARG A 147 -12.18 8.90 -30.12
C ARG A 147 -12.30 7.54 -30.80
N ALA A 148 -13.50 6.97 -30.89
CA ALA A 148 -13.72 5.75 -31.67
C ALA A 148 -13.49 5.97 -33.17
N ARG A 149 -13.91 7.13 -33.71
CA ARG A 149 -13.66 7.52 -35.11
C ARG A 149 -12.22 7.94 -35.37
N ARG A 150 -11.55 8.56 -34.40
CA ARG A 150 -10.21 9.15 -34.51
C ARG A 150 -9.34 8.85 -33.27
N PRO A 151 -8.84 7.61 -33.10
CA PRO A 151 -8.14 7.18 -31.87
C PRO A 151 -6.80 7.89 -31.63
N GLU A 152 -6.14 8.33 -32.70
CA GLU A 152 -4.86 9.03 -32.66
C GLU A 152 -5.00 10.55 -32.45
N TRP A 153 -6.22 11.07 -32.33
CA TRP A 153 -6.45 12.50 -32.19
C TRP A 153 -6.15 12.96 -30.76
N ARG A 154 -5.01 13.66 -30.59
CA ARG A 154 -4.45 14.06 -29.29
C ARG A 154 -5.36 15.01 -28.52
N GLU A 155 -6.01 15.94 -29.20
CA GLU A 155 -6.94 16.91 -28.62
C GLU A 155 -8.16 16.21 -28.02
N ALA A 156 -8.71 15.21 -28.72
CA ALA A 156 -9.83 14.42 -28.21
C ALA A 156 -9.42 13.59 -26.98
N ARG A 157 -8.22 13.01 -26.99
CA ARG A 157 -7.64 12.32 -25.82
C ARG A 157 -7.43 13.27 -24.65
N TRP A 158 -6.98 14.51 -24.90
CA TRP A 158 -6.78 15.52 -23.86
C TRP A 158 -8.08 15.94 -23.20
N VAL A 159 -9.12 16.25 -24.00
CA VAL A 159 -10.44 16.60 -23.46
C VAL A 159 -11.03 15.46 -22.64
N ASP A 160 -10.83 14.20 -23.05
CA ASP A 160 -11.18 13.04 -22.22
C ASP A 160 -10.43 13.03 -20.89
N ALA A 161 -9.10 13.23 -20.92
CA ALA A 161 -8.30 13.31 -19.71
C ALA A 161 -8.72 14.47 -18.78
N ALA A 162 -9.07 15.63 -19.35
CA ALA A 162 -9.60 16.77 -18.61
C ALA A 162 -10.95 16.45 -17.95
N LEU A 163 -11.86 15.80 -18.68
CA LEU A 163 -13.16 15.34 -18.18
C LEU A 163 -12.99 14.38 -17.01
N ARG A 164 -12.12 13.36 -17.16
CA ARG A 164 -11.81 12.38 -16.12
C ARG A 164 -11.12 13.02 -14.91
N SER A 165 -10.23 13.98 -15.12
CA SER A 165 -9.56 14.70 -14.03
C SER A 165 -10.55 15.51 -13.19
N ARG A 166 -11.51 16.18 -13.85
CA ARG A 166 -12.54 16.97 -13.16
C ARG A 166 -13.51 16.10 -12.36
N ALA A 167 -13.82 14.91 -12.86
CA ALA A 167 -14.59 13.89 -12.15
C ALA A 167 -13.74 13.07 -11.14
N GLN A 168 -12.46 13.43 -10.93
CA GLN A 168 -11.52 12.72 -10.06
C GLN A 168 -11.40 11.22 -10.36
N ARG A 169 -11.51 10.84 -11.65
CA ARG A 169 -11.32 9.47 -12.16
C ARG A 169 -9.85 9.26 -12.53
N TRP A 170 -8.98 9.38 -11.54
CA TRP A 170 -7.52 9.44 -11.73
C TRP A 170 -6.93 8.20 -12.43
N SER A 171 -7.50 7.01 -12.19
CA SER A 171 -7.10 5.77 -12.87
C SER A 171 -7.27 5.86 -14.39
N ASP A 172 -8.33 6.52 -14.87
CA ASP A 172 -8.59 6.71 -16.29
C ASP A 172 -7.68 7.78 -16.89
N VAL A 173 -7.36 8.84 -16.13
CA VAL A 173 -6.36 9.85 -16.53
C VAL A 173 -5.01 9.19 -16.79
N VAL A 174 -4.56 8.32 -15.88
CA VAL A 174 -3.32 7.55 -16.03
C VAL A 174 -3.36 6.69 -17.31
N LYS A 175 -4.43 5.94 -17.55
CA LYS A 175 -4.60 5.12 -18.77
C LYS A 175 -4.55 5.97 -20.05
N LEU A 176 -5.13 7.16 -20.04
CA LEU A 176 -5.18 8.06 -21.20
C LEU A 176 -3.83 8.69 -21.53
N LEU A 177 -3.10 9.15 -20.51
CA LEU A 177 -1.90 9.96 -20.68
C LEU A 177 -0.59 9.15 -20.72
N THR A 178 -0.52 8.00 -20.04
CA THR A 178 0.69 7.16 -20.01
C THR A 178 1.22 6.81 -21.43
N PRO A 179 0.36 6.47 -22.42
CA PRO A 179 0.86 6.13 -23.76
C PRO A 179 1.46 7.31 -24.54
N VAL A 180 1.15 8.56 -24.15
CA VAL A 180 1.51 9.76 -24.91
C VAL A 180 2.50 10.67 -24.19
N VAL A 181 2.63 10.57 -22.86
CA VAL A 181 3.43 11.53 -22.07
C VAL A 181 4.90 11.62 -22.50
N ASN A 182 5.47 10.53 -23.02
CA ASN A 182 6.86 10.45 -23.48
C ASN A 182 7.01 10.52 -25.01
N ASP A 183 5.95 10.90 -25.74
CA ASP A 183 6.01 11.09 -27.19
C ASP A 183 6.83 12.35 -27.52
N ALA A 184 7.99 12.14 -28.15
CA ALA A 184 8.91 13.22 -28.55
C ALA A 184 8.33 14.16 -29.61
N GLY A 185 7.22 13.79 -30.27
CA GLY A 185 6.52 14.60 -31.24
C GLY A 185 5.43 15.51 -30.65
N LEU A 186 5.32 15.62 -29.33
CA LEU A 186 4.42 16.57 -28.68
C LEU A 186 4.98 17.98 -28.70
N ASP A 187 4.10 18.97 -28.85
CA ASP A 187 4.50 20.36 -28.64
C ASP A 187 4.81 20.61 -27.15
N PRO A 188 5.64 21.60 -26.81
CA PRO A 188 6.06 21.82 -25.43
C PRO A 188 4.92 22.12 -24.44
N LEU A 189 3.82 22.75 -24.89
CA LEU A 189 2.69 23.04 -24.00
C LEU A 189 1.96 21.75 -23.65
N PHE A 190 1.66 20.92 -24.65
CA PHE A 190 0.98 19.65 -24.44
C PHE A 190 1.84 18.67 -23.63
N ALA A 191 3.13 18.53 -23.96
CA ALA A 191 4.04 17.64 -23.24
C ALA A 191 4.10 17.98 -21.74
N HIS A 192 4.24 19.28 -21.43
CA HIS A 192 4.26 19.76 -20.05
C HIS A 192 2.92 19.48 -19.34
N ALA A 193 1.80 19.85 -19.96
CA ALA A 193 0.48 19.63 -19.36
C ALA A 193 0.19 18.14 -19.11
N ALA A 194 0.58 17.24 -20.04
CA ALA A 194 0.43 15.80 -19.90
C ALA A 194 1.29 15.22 -18.78
N LYS A 195 2.56 15.66 -18.67
CA LYS A 195 3.48 15.25 -17.60
C LYS A 195 2.90 15.60 -16.23
N ILE A 196 2.48 16.85 -16.04
CA ILE A 196 1.89 17.31 -14.77
C ILE A 196 0.59 16.55 -14.45
N SER A 197 -0.34 16.47 -15.41
CA SER A 197 -1.63 15.81 -15.17
C SER A 197 -1.46 14.34 -14.80
N LEU A 198 -0.51 13.64 -15.43
CA LEU A 198 -0.17 12.26 -15.09
C LEU A 198 0.45 12.16 -13.69
N GLY A 199 1.41 13.01 -13.35
CA GLY A 199 2.04 13.04 -12.03
C GLY A 199 1.03 13.31 -10.91
N VAL A 200 0.15 14.29 -11.10
CA VAL A 200 -0.94 14.61 -10.15
C VAL A 200 -1.90 13.42 -10.01
N ALA A 201 -2.31 12.79 -11.12
CA ALA A 201 -3.20 11.63 -11.07
C ALA A 201 -2.56 10.44 -10.31
N LEU A 202 -1.27 10.18 -10.53
CA LEU A 202 -0.52 9.16 -9.78
C LEU A 202 -0.45 9.49 -8.28
N ALA A 203 -0.19 10.75 -7.93
CA ALA A 203 -0.16 11.21 -6.54
C ALA A 203 -1.52 11.02 -5.86
N ARG A 204 -2.62 11.35 -6.55
CA ARG A 204 -3.99 11.15 -6.07
C ARG A 204 -4.37 9.68 -5.90
N LEU A 205 -3.70 8.76 -6.59
CA LEU A 205 -3.84 7.31 -6.41
C LEU A 205 -2.93 6.74 -5.31
N ALA A 206 -2.31 7.60 -4.48
CA ALA A 206 -1.29 7.25 -3.49
C ALA A 206 -0.05 6.54 -4.08
N MET A 207 0.19 6.69 -5.39
CA MET A 207 1.39 6.16 -6.07
C MET A 207 2.51 7.20 -6.03
N PHE A 208 3.01 7.51 -4.83
CA PHE A 208 3.93 8.65 -4.63
C PHE A 208 5.28 8.51 -5.33
N ALA A 209 5.91 7.33 -5.30
CA ALA A 209 7.20 7.13 -5.98
C ALA A 209 7.16 7.43 -7.50
N PRO A 210 6.24 6.84 -8.30
CA PRO A 210 6.14 7.20 -9.71
C PRO A 210 5.61 8.62 -9.93
N ALA A 211 4.76 9.15 -9.03
CA ALA A 211 4.34 10.55 -9.12
C ALA A 211 5.52 11.51 -8.98
N LEU A 212 6.38 11.31 -7.98
CA LEU A 212 7.59 12.11 -7.76
C LEU A 212 8.56 12.03 -8.93
N SER A 213 8.66 10.89 -9.61
CA SER A 213 9.48 10.77 -10.84
C SER A 213 8.96 11.68 -11.97
N TYR A 214 7.64 11.84 -12.12
CA TYR A 214 7.08 12.78 -13.09
C TYR A 214 7.06 14.23 -12.59
N LEU A 215 7.11 14.46 -11.27
CA LEU A 215 6.99 15.79 -10.66
C LEU A 215 8.32 16.34 -10.12
N GLU A 216 9.45 15.68 -10.40
CA GLU A 216 10.79 16.11 -9.96
C GLU A 216 11.14 17.51 -10.48
N GLU A 217 10.74 17.81 -11.71
CA GLU A 217 10.88 19.13 -12.33
C GLU A 217 9.50 19.55 -12.87
N PRO A 218 8.68 20.21 -12.03
CA PRO A 218 7.33 20.60 -12.41
C PRO A 218 7.28 21.89 -13.26
N ASP A 219 8.41 22.60 -13.41
CA ASP A 219 8.46 23.83 -14.20
C ASP A 219 8.24 23.59 -15.70
N GLY A 220 7.59 24.54 -16.36
CA GLY A 220 7.38 24.49 -17.80
C GLY A 220 6.50 25.60 -18.36
N PRO A 221 6.16 25.53 -19.66
CA PRO A 221 5.49 26.62 -20.37
C PRO A 221 4.03 26.87 -19.98
N VAL A 222 3.45 26.04 -19.12
CA VAL A 222 2.07 26.18 -18.63
C VAL A 222 2.12 26.51 -17.13
N ALA A 223 2.01 27.80 -16.79
CA ALA A 223 2.22 28.29 -15.43
C ALA A 223 1.31 27.62 -14.38
N VAL A 224 0.02 27.46 -14.68
CA VAL A 224 -0.94 26.81 -13.76
C VAL A 224 -0.54 25.35 -13.49
N ALA A 225 -0.12 24.63 -14.54
CA ALA A 225 0.34 23.25 -14.39
C ALA A 225 1.63 23.16 -13.55
N ALA A 226 2.55 24.12 -13.69
CA ALA A 226 3.76 24.15 -12.88
C ALA A 226 3.44 24.30 -11.39
N VAL A 227 2.49 25.19 -11.04
CA VAL A 227 2.02 25.37 -9.67
C VAL A 227 1.35 24.11 -9.12
N ASP A 228 0.43 23.52 -9.88
CA ASP A 228 -0.29 22.30 -9.46
C ASP A 228 0.66 21.10 -9.31
N GLY A 229 1.64 20.98 -10.20
CA GLY A 229 2.68 19.95 -10.15
C GLY A 229 3.60 20.10 -8.95
N ALA A 230 4.07 21.32 -8.65
CA ALA A 230 4.91 21.60 -7.50
C ALA A 230 4.16 21.39 -6.17
N LEU A 231 2.88 21.79 -6.10
CA LEU A 231 2.05 21.51 -4.93
C LEU A 231 1.85 20.00 -4.74
N ALA A 232 1.51 19.27 -5.81
CA ALA A 232 1.36 17.82 -5.73
C ALA A 232 2.67 17.10 -5.36
N ARG A 233 3.82 17.60 -5.82
CA ARG A 233 5.14 17.12 -5.41
C ARG A 233 5.34 17.29 -3.91
N ALA A 234 5.14 18.49 -3.38
CA ALA A 234 5.32 18.77 -1.96
C ALA A 234 4.40 17.90 -1.08
N LEU A 235 3.12 17.81 -1.43
CA LEU A 235 2.17 16.97 -0.68
C LEU A 235 2.49 15.48 -0.79
N SER A 236 3.08 15.03 -1.90
CA SER A 236 3.56 13.66 -2.07
C SER A 236 4.80 13.38 -1.22
N LEU A 237 5.76 14.32 -1.14
CA LEU A 237 6.94 14.21 -0.27
C LEU A 237 6.53 14.12 1.20
N ARG A 238 5.59 14.98 1.62
CA ARG A 238 4.98 14.92 2.96
C ARG A 238 4.33 13.57 3.24
N ALA A 239 3.51 13.05 2.32
CA ALA A 239 2.89 11.73 2.45
C ALA A 239 3.92 10.57 2.46
N TYR A 240 5.09 10.78 1.86
CA TYR A 240 6.22 9.85 1.85
C TYR A 240 7.10 9.94 3.11
N GLY A 241 6.84 10.92 3.99
CA GLY A 241 7.58 11.13 5.25
C GLY A 241 8.77 12.09 5.15
N ASP A 242 8.96 12.76 4.02
CA ASP A 242 10.04 13.73 3.78
C ASP A 242 9.52 15.18 3.95
N GLU A 243 9.24 15.54 5.20
CA GLU A 243 8.66 16.86 5.53
C GLU A 243 9.65 18.02 5.32
N GLU A 244 10.94 17.78 5.47
CA GLU A 244 11.98 18.81 5.27
C GLU A 244 11.99 19.27 3.81
N THR A 245 12.10 18.33 2.87
CA THR A 245 12.06 18.67 1.43
C THR A 245 10.69 19.20 1.03
N ALA A 246 9.60 18.68 1.60
CA ALA A 246 8.25 19.20 1.32
C ALA A 246 8.11 20.67 1.74
N ALA A 247 8.62 21.04 2.92
CA ALA A 247 8.57 22.41 3.42
C ALA A 247 9.37 23.37 2.54
N ASP A 248 10.55 22.99 2.08
CA ASP A 248 11.36 23.79 1.17
C ASP A 248 10.61 24.06 -0.15
N VAL A 249 10.04 23.02 -0.76
CA VAL A 249 9.25 23.16 -1.99
C VAL A 249 8.03 24.07 -1.77
N LEU A 250 7.35 23.97 -0.63
CA LEU A 250 6.20 24.83 -0.31
C LEU A 250 6.60 26.29 -0.08
N GLN A 251 7.76 26.54 0.53
CA GLN A 251 8.28 27.90 0.73
C GLN A 251 8.61 28.55 -0.62
N ASP A 252 9.31 27.84 -1.50
CA ASP A 252 9.62 28.31 -2.84
C ASP A 252 8.34 28.58 -3.66
N LEU A 253 7.38 27.66 -3.58
CA LEU A 253 6.10 27.79 -4.27
C LEU A 253 5.27 28.96 -3.76
N TYR A 254 5.25 29.19 -2.44
CA TYR A 254 4.58 30.33 -1.81
C TYR A 254 5.24 31.66 -2.20
N ALA A 255 6.57 31.70 -2.22
CA ALA A 255 7.32 32.89 -2.63
C ALA A 255 7.05 33.26 -4.10
N ALA A 256 6.94 32.27 -4.98
CA ALA A 256 6.62 32.48 -6.39
C ALA A 256 5.14 32.81 -6.64
N ASN A 257 4.23 32.34 -5.79
CA ASN A 257 2.77 32.45 -5.99
C ASN A 257 2.04 32.93 -4.72
N PRO A 258 2.36 34.16 -4.23
CA PRO A 258 1.73 34.69 -3.03
C PRO A 258 0.22 34.83 -3.24
N GLY A 259 -0.58 34.30 -2.31
CA GLY A 259 -2.05 34.33 -2.36
C GLY A 259 -2.71 33.06 -2.94
N ASN A 260 -1.95 32.02 -3.28
CA ASN A 260 -2.56 30.71 -3.53
C ASN A 260 -2.96 30.06 -2.19
N GLU A 261 -4.27 29.99 -1.94
CA GLU A 261 -4.84 29.48 -0.67
C GLU A 261 -4.40 28.05 -0.34
N GLN A 262 -4.26 27.18 -1.34
CA GLN A 262 -3.85 25.78 -1.09
C GLN A 262 -2.38 25.70 -0.66
N VAL A 263 -1.52 26.52 -1.27
CA VAL A 263 -0.09 26.59 -0.93
C VAL A 263 0.09 27.19 0.47
N GLU A 264 -0.65 28.26 0.78
CA GLU A 264 -0.63 28.88 2.11
C GLU A 264 -1.12 27.91 3.19
N HIS A 265 -2.21 27.19 2.93
CA HIS A 265 -2.72 26.19 3.86
C HIS A 265 -1.73 25.03 4.05
N ALA A 266 -1.17 24.50 2.96
CA ALA A 266 -0.17 23.43 3.01
C ALA A 266 1.10 23.82 3.80
N LEU A 267 1.52 25.09 3.69
CA LEU A 267 2.68 25.61 4.40
C LEU A 267 2.38 25.85 5.90
N SER A 268 1.16 26.29 6.23
CA SER A 268 0.76 26.61 7.61
C SER A 268 0.30 25.40 8.44
N ASP A 269 -0.21 24.35 7.79
CA ASP A 269 -0.72 23.13 8.43
C ASP A 269 0.02 21.89 7.91
N PRO A 270 0.89 21.27 8.72
CA PRO A 270 1.58 20.02 8.36
C PRO A 270 0.63 18.83 8.17
N THR A 271 -0.61 18.90 8.64
CA THR A 271 -1.62 17.85 8.43
C THR A 271 -2.35 18.00 7.09
N PHE A 272 -2.22 19.15 6.44
CA PHE A 272 -2.74 19.35 5.10
C PHE A 272 -1.97 18.46 4.12
N GLY A 273 -2.65 17.41 3.65
CA GLY A 273 -2.09 16.40 2.76
C GLY A 273 -2.87 16.29 1.46
N ILE A 274 -2.29 15.56 0.51
CA ILE A 274 -3.00 15.21 -0.71
C ILE A 274 -4.13 14.23 -0.39
N VAL A 275 -5.36 14.59 -0.76
CA VAL A 275 -6.51 13.67 -0.67
C VAL A 275 -6.31 12.55 -1.69
N THR A 276 -6.22 11.31 -1.23
CA THR A 276 -5.97 10.13 -2.04
C THR A 276 -7.16 9.18 -2.13
N THR A 277 -7.18 8.41 -3.20
CA THR A 277 -8.11 7.31 -3.46
C THR A 277 -7.36 6.14 -4.14
N THR A 278 -8.07 5.11 -4.59
CA THR A 278 -7.52 3.99 -5.35
C THR A 278 -8.35 3.74 -6.61
N ALA A 279 -7.75 3.07 -7.60
CA ALA A 279 -8.47 2.71 -8.82
C ALA A 279 -9.73 1.89 -8.52
N ALA A 280 -9.65 0.97 -7.55
CA ALA A 280 -10.77 0.11 -7.19
C ALA A 280 -11.91 0.89 -6.50
N ARG A 281 -11.61 1.89 -5.67
CA ARG A 281 -12.62 2.76 -5.05
C ARG A 281 -13.33 3.62 -6.09
N ILE A 282 -12.58 4.19 -7.04
CA ILE A 282 -13.14 4.93 -8.17
C ILE A 282 -14.09 4.04 -8.99
N ASP A 283 -13.67 2.82 -9.33
CA ASP A 283 -14.46 1.88 -10.13
C ASP A 283 -15.73 1.40 -9.41
N ALA A 284 -15.76 1.51 -8.08
CA ALA A 284 -16.89 1.11 -7.23
C ALA A 284 -17.86 2.24 -6.87
N ARG A 285 -17.64 3.45 -7.40
CA ARG A 285 -18.62 4.54 -7.30
C ARG A 285 -19.97 4.09 -7.86
N THR A 286 -21.05 4.43 -7.16
CA THR A 286 -22.40 4.13 -7.67
C THR A 286 -22.72 4.97 -8.91
N ASP A 287 -22.29 6.22 -8.92
CA ASP A 287 -22.21 7.05 -10.12
C ASP A 287 -20.73 7.36 -10.41
N PRO A 288 -20.15 6.87 -11.52
CA PRO A 288 -18.75 7.10 -11.87
C PRO A 288 -18.32 8.58 -11.90
N TRP A 289 -19.27 9.50 -12.10
CA TRP A 289 -19.03 10.94 -12.22
C TRP A 289 -19.20 11.70 -10.91
N ASP A 290 -19.85 11.10 -9.92
CA ASP A 290 -20.07 11.71 -8.61
C ASP A 290 -19.07 11.15 -7.58
N VAL A 291 -18.13 12.01 -7.19
CA VAL A 291 -17.08 11.69 -6.21
C VAL A 291 -17.68 11.34 -4.84
N GLU A 292 -18.84 11.92 -4.48
CA GLU A 292 -19.49 11.67 -3.19
C GLU A 292 -20.11 10.27 -3.11
N THR A 293 -20.27 9.58 -4.25
CA THR A 293 -20.73 8.18 -4.29
C THR A 293 -19.59 7.17 -4.17
N GLU A 294 -18.35 7.65 -4.00
CA GLU A 294 -17.18 6.79 -3.78
C GLU A 294 -17.27 6.11 -2.40
N PRO A 295 -17.16 4.76 -2.35
CA PRO A 295 -17.13 4.05 -1.08
C PRO A 295 -15.99 4.54 -0.18
N THR A 296 -16.20 4.50 1.12
CA THR A 296 -15.15 4.85 2.09
C THR A 296 -14.03 3.82 2.04
N ALA A 297 -12.85 4.16 2.58
CA ALA A 297 -11.75 3.20 2.68
C ALA A 297 -12.17 1.92 3.45
N ASP A 298 -13.04 2.07 4.44
CA ASP A 298 -13.57 0.98 5.26
C ASP A 298 -14.49 0.03 4.47
N ASP A 299 -15.24 0.55 3.50
CA ASP A 299 -16.12 -0.24 2.62
C ASP A 299 -15.33 -1.11 1.63
N PHE A 300 -14.05 -0.78 1.39
CA PHE A 300 -13.12 -1.52 0.53
C PHE A 300 -12.16 -2.44 1.31
N VAL A 301 -12.33 -2.55 2.63
CA VAL A 301 -11.68 -3.62 3.39
C VAL A 301 -12.37 -4.92 3.01
N ASP A 302 -11.73 -5.68 2.11
CA ASP A 302 -12.14 -7.02 1.67
C ASP A 302 -12.80 -7.78 2.85
N PRO A 303 -14.12 -8.06 2.80
CA PRO A 303 -14.82 -8.77 3.86
C PRO A 303 -14.14 -10.10 4.19
N GLU A 304 -13.60 -10.79 3.18
CA GLU A 304 -12.83 -12.00 3.38
C GLU A 304 -11.51 -11.72 4.10
N ALA A 305 -10.85 -10.59 3.83
CA ALA A 305 -9.65 -10.20 4.57
C ALA A 305 -9.96 -9.88 6.05
N ARG A 306 -11.10 -9.24 6.32
CA ARG A 306 -11.56 -8.99 7.70
C ARG A 306 -11.90 -10.30 8.40
N GLU A 307 -12.57 -11.22 7.72
CA GLU A 307 -12.91 -12.55 8.22
C GLU A 307 -11.64 -13.39 8.46
N ARG A 308 -10.69 -13.41 7.51
CA ARG A 308 -9.38 -14.05 7.67
C ARG A 308 -8.62 -13.50 8.87
N LYS A 309 -8.59 -12.18 9.05
CA LYS A 309 -7.95 -11.54 10.21
C LYS A 309 -8.63 -11.91 11.53
N ALA A 310 -9.95 -11.97 11.57
CA ALA A 310 -10.70 -12.40 12.74
C ALA A 310 -10.46 -13.88 13.07
N ALA A 311 -10.47 -14.75 12.06
CA ALA A 311 -10.17 -16.17 12.21
C ALA A 311 -8.74 -16.40 12.72
N LEU A 312 -7.74 -15.66 12.21
CA LEU A 312 -6.36 -15.71 12.71
C LEU A 312 -6.25 -15.29 14.17
N LEU A 313 -7.02 -14.30 14.61
CA LEU A 313 -7.04 -13.89 16.02
C LEU A 313 -7.63 -14.98 16.92
N GLU A 314 -8.75 -15.58 16.51
CA GLU A 314 -9.40 -16.65 17.25
C GLU A 314 -8.51 -17.89 17.32
N GLU A 315 -7.87 -18.25 16.21
CA GLU A 315 -6.88 -19.33 16.15
C GLU A 315 -5.71 -19.08 17.10
N ALA A 316 -5.14 -17.87 17.09
CA ALA A 316 -4.03 -17.52 17.97
C ALA A 316 -4.42 -17.54 19.46
N GLU A 317 -5.65 -17.10 19.80
CA GLU A 317 -6.16 -17.18 21.17
C GLU A 317 -6.36 -18.62 21.63
N ARG A 318 -6.88 -19.48 20.75
CA ARG A 318 -7.02 -20.91 21.03
C ARG A 318 -5.66 -21.56 21.23
N GLU A 319 -4.71 -21.35 20.32
CA GLU A 319 -3.34 -21.88 20.44
C GLU A 319 -2.68 -21.40 21.72
N LEU A 320 -2.82 -20.11 22.08
CA LEU A 320 -2.30 -19.58 23.33
C LEU A 320 -2.92 -20.26 24.56
N GLY A 321 -4.23 -20.56 24.51
CA GLY A 321 -4.96 -21.24 25.58
C GLY A 321 -4.54 -22.71 25.77
N GLU A 322 -4.15 -23.40 24.70
CA GLU A 322 -3.71 -24.80 24.71
C GLU A 322 -2.34 -25.02 25.36
N PHE A 323 -1.49 -23.99 25.47
CA PHE A 323 -0.22 -24.13 26.18
C PHE A 323 -0.46 -24.47 27.65
N ILE A 324 0.09 -25.58 28.10
CA ILE A 324 0.08 -25.99 29.50
C ILE A 324 0.89 -24.98 30.32
N GLY A 325 0.31 -24.48 31.41
CA GLY A 325 0.96 -23.48 32.25
C GLY A 325 1.13 -22.12 31.56
N LEU A 326 2.26 -21.45 31.86
CA LEU A 326 2.65 -20.15 31.28
C LEU A 326 1.64 -19.01 31.50
N ASP A 327 0.90 -19.02 32.61
CA ASP A 327 -0.15 -18.03 32.88
C ASP A 327 0.37 -16.58 32.84
N GLU A 328 1.58 -16.34 33.32
CA GLU A 328 2.23 -15.03 33.25
C GLU A 328 2.49 -14.59 31.79
N VAL A 329 2.91 -15.51 30.93
CA VAL A 329 3.15 -15.23 29.51
C VAL A 329 1.81 -14.96 28.81
N LYS A 330 0.78 -15.76 29.11
CA LYS A 330 -0.58 -15.57 28.56
C LYS A 330 -1.15 -14.20 28.92
N ASP A 331 -1.02 -13.77 30.18
CA ASP A 331 -1.43 -12.43 30.62
C ASP A 331 -0.64 -11.33 29.91
N GLN A 332 0.69 -11.48 29.80
CA GLN A 332 1.54 -10.52 29.09
C GLN A 332 1.17 -10.39 27.60
N VAL A 333 0.92 -11.51 26.91
CA VAL A 333 0.48 -11.51 25.50
C VAL A 333 -0.91 -10.87 25.35
N SER A 334 -1.84 -11.16 26.26
CA SER A 334 -3.19 -10.54 26.27
C SER A 334 -3.13 -9.01 26.47
N ARG A 335 -2.24 -8.53 27.34
CA ARG A 335 -1.98 -7.08 27.52
C ARG A 335 -1.37 -6.46 26.27
N LEU A 336 -0.44 -7.15 25.60
CA LEU A 336 0.14 -6.70 24.34
C LEU A 336 -0.93 -6.57 23.25
N LYS A 337 -1.78 -7.60 23.06
CA LYS A 337 -2.92 -7.58 22.16
C LYS A 337 -3.81 -6.36 22.42
N SER A 338 -4.21 -6.17 23.68
CA SER A 338 -5.08 -5.05 24.09
C SER A 338 -4.44 -3.69 23.81
N SER A 339 -3.14 -3.54 24.08
CA SER A 339 -2.41 -2.31 23.80
C SER A 339 -2.36 -1.98 22.30
N VAL A 340 -2.14 -2.97 21.44
CA VAL A 340 -2.07 -2.76 19.98
C VAL A 340 -3.45 -2.47 19.42
N ALA A 341 -4.47 -3.25 19.81
CA ALA A 341 -5.84 -3.04 19.36
C ALA A 341 -6.37 -1.64 19.70
N MET A 342 -6.08 -1.13 20.90
CA MET A 342 -6.47 0.22 21.29
C MET A 342 -5.64 1.32 20.61
N ALA A 343 -4.38 1.06 20.26
CA ALA A 343 -3.56 1.99 19.51
C ALA A 343 -4.12 2.19 18.08
N LEU A 344 -4.37 1.08 17.37
CA LEU A 344 -4.96 1.11 16.02
C LEU A 344 -6.32 1.81 16.01
N ARG A 345 -7.21 1.49 16.97
CA ARG A 345 -8.52 2.14 17.08
C ARG A 345 -8.47 3.64 17.38
N ARG A 346 -7.40 4.11 18.03
CA ARG A 346 -7.18 5.55 18.27
C ARG A 346 -6.68 6.23 16.99
N GLU A 347 -5.77 5.58 16.28
CA GLU A 347 -5.24 6.04 14.99
C GLU A 347 -6.34 6.15 13.93
N GLU A 348 -7.20 5.14 13.79
CA GLU A 348 -8.39 5.15 12.92
C GLU A 348 -9.33 6.35 13.19
N ARG A 349 -9.30 6.88 14.41
CA ARG A 349 -10.12 8.04 14.83
C ARG A 349 -9.36 9.36 14.77
N GLY A 350 -8.16 9.38 14.21
CA GLY A 350 -7.29 10.56 14.15
C GLY A 350 -6.81 11.05 15.51
N LEU A 351 -6.89 10.22 16.56
CA LEU A 351 -6.39 10.59 17.89
C LEU A 351 -4.88 10.40 17.95
N ALA A 352 -4.19 11.29 18.66
CA ALA A 352 -2.77 11.13 18.91
C ALA A 352 -2.48 9.78 19.59
N VAL A 353 -1.60 9.01 18.94
CA VAL A 353 -1.02 7.77 19.44
C VAL A 353 0.48 8.01 19.55
N ALA A 354 1.06 7.72 20.71
CA ALA A 354 2.51 7.75 20.84
C ALA A 354 3.10 6.68 19.92
N GLN A 355 4.03 7.06 19.06
CA GLN A 355 4.75 6.11 18.22
C GLN A 355 5.57 5.18 19.11
N ARG A 356 5.13 3.93 19.23
CA ARG A 356 5.72 2.93 20.11
C ARG A 356 6.31 1.84 19.24
N THR A 357 7.52 1.41 19.58
CA THR A 357 8.11 0.22 18.95
C THR A 357 7.35 -1.04 19.38
N HIS A 358 7.19 -1.97 18.43
CA HIS A 358 6.51 -3.25 18.66
C HIS A 358 7.47 -4.43 18.85
N HIS A 359 8.79 -4.18 18.82
CA HIS A 359 9.82 -5.18 19.06
C HIS A 359 9.78 -5.71 20.51
N LEU A 360 10.12 -6.99 20.70
CA LEU A 360 9.96 -7.70 21.96
C LEU A 360 11.25 -8.42 22.39
N VAL A 361 11.43 -8.55 23.70
CA VAL A 361 12.49 -9.36 24.32
C VAL A 361 11.86 -10.58 24.99
N PHE A 362 12.17 -11.78 24.51
CA PHE A 362 11.72 -13.04 25.11
C PHE A 362 12.80 -13.62 26.01
N ALA A 363 12.66 -13.39 27.32
CA ALA A 363 13.66 -13.76 28.31
C ALA A 363 13.26 -15.02 29.07
N GLY A 364 14.03 -16.10 28.93
CA GLY A 364 13.85 -17.29 29.76
C GLY A 364 14.63 -18.52 29.28
N PRO A 365 14.64 -19.60 30.08
CA PRO A 365 15.40 -20.82 29.78
C PRO A 365 14.96 -21.53 28.48
N PRO A 366 15.80 -22.38 27.87
CA PRO A 366 15.44 -23.16 26.69
C PRO A 366 14.28 -24.11 26.98
N GLY A 367 13.46 -24.35 25.95
CA GLY A 367 12.30 -25.25 26.03
C GLY A 367 11.12 -24.73 26.84
N THR A 368 11.03 -23.41 27.07
CA THR A 368 9.90 -22.72 27.73
C THR A 368 8.84 -22.20 26.74
N GLY A 369 8.93 -22.55 25.46
CA GLY A 369 7.91 -22.18 24.46
C GLY A 369 8.12 -20.84 23.74
N LYS A 370 9.26 -20.15 23.94
CA LYS A 370 9.57 -18.85 23.29
C LYS A 370 9.27 -18.80 21.79
N THR A 371 9.83 -19.73 21.03
CA THR A 371 9.66 -19.79 19.57
C THR A 371 8.20 -20.01 19.18
N THR A 372 7.49 -20.86 19.91
CA THR A 372 6.08 -21.16 19.62
C THR A 372 5.18 -19.97 19.95
N ILE A 373 5.42 -19.30 21.09
CA ILE A 373 4.71 -18.06 21.44
C ILE A 373 5.03 -16.92 20.45
N ALA A 374 6.21 -16.88 19.85
CA ALA A 374 6.52 -15.89 18.81
C ALA A 374 5.60 -16.04 17.59
N ARG A 375 5.26 -17.27 17.20
CA ARG A 375 4.29 -17.54 16.12
C ARG A 375 2.88 -17.09 16.49
N VAL A 376 2.46 -17.35 17.72
CA VAL A 376 1.17 -16.86 18.25
C VAL A 376 1.12 -15.33 18.22
N VAL A 377 2.17 -14.66 18.68
CA VAL A 377 2.26 -13.18 18.63
C VAL A 377 2.22 -12.68 17.19
N ALA A 378 2.88 -13.36 16.24
CA ALA A 378 2.82 -12.99 14.82
C ALA A 378 1.39 -13.10 14.26
N LYS A 379 0.65 -14.18 14.57
CA LYS A 379 -0.76 -14.33 14.20
C LYS A 379 -1.63 -13.23 14.82
N ILE A 380 -1.42 -12.90 16.09
CA ILE A 380 -2.15 -11.80 16.77
C ILE A 380 -1.89 -10.48 16.06
N TYR A 381 -0.63 -10.13 15.77
CA TYR A 381 -0.29 -8.88 15.10
C TYR A 381 -0.80 -8.82 13.66
N CYS A 382 -0.77 -9.94 12.93
CA CYS A 382 -1.37 -10.06 11.60
C CYS A 382 -2.90 -9.86 11.65
N GLY A 383 -3.58 -10.56 12.55
CA GLY A 383 -5.03 -10.49 12.70
C GLY A 383 -5.53 -9.14 13.25
N LEU A 384 -4.72 -8.42 14.03
CA LEU A 384 -5.01 -7.02 14.39
C LEU A 384 -4.76 -6.04 13.23
N GLY A 385 -4.06 -6.46 12.17
CA GLY A 385 -3.71 -5.60 11.04
C GLY A 385 -2.42 -4.79 11.21
N LEU A 386 -1.64 -5.05 12.26
CA LEU A 386 -0.32 -4.44 12.46
C LEU A 386 0.70 -4.99 11.45
N LEU A 387 0.64 -6.28 11.15
CA LEU A 387 1.49 -6.95 10.15
C LEU A 387 0.62 -7.46 9.00
N LYS A 388 1.20 -7.62 7.80
CA LYS A 388 0.46 -8.17 6.65
C LYS A 388 0.51 -9.69 6.58
N ARG A 389 1.48 -10.31 7.26
CA ARG A 389 1.74 -11.75 7.25
C ARG A 389 2.01 -12.24 8.67
N GLU A 390 1.60 -13.45 8.99
CA GLU A 390 1.91 -14.12 10.27
C GLU A 390 3.26 -14.88 10.27
N ASN A 391 4.09 -14.70 9.23
CA ASN A 391 5.33 -15.44 9.09
C ASN A 391 6.34 -15.02 10.17
N VAL A 392 6.99 -16.03 10.75
CA VAL A 392 8.13 -15.85 11.65
C VAL A 392 9.36 -16.41 10.97
N ARG A 393 10.33 -15.54 10.68
CA ARG A 393 11.66 -15.92 10.20
C ARG A 393 12.58 -16.09 11.39
N GLU A 394 12.86 -17.34 11.73
CA GLU A 394 13.83 -17.68 12.78
C GLU A 394 15.26 -17.60 12.23
N VAL A 395 16.17 -17.00 12.99
CA VAL A 395 17.54 -16.71 12.56
C VAL A 395 18.50 -16.91 13.72
N HIS A 396 19.66 -17.48 13.42
CA HIS A 396 20.78 -17.62 14.33
C HIS A 396 21.97 -16.76 13.88
N ARG A 397 22.95 -16.55 14.78
CA ARG A 397 24.18 -15.80 14.49
C ARG A 397 24.86 -16.21 13.17
N ALA A 398 24.95 -17.52 12.91
CA ALA A 398 25.64 -18.07 11.74
C ALA A 398 25.00 -17.64 10.41
N ASP A 399 23.70 -17.31 10.43
CA ASP A 399 22.98 -16.89 9.24
C ASP A 399 23.28 -15.43 8.88
N MET A 400 23.51 -14.58 9.89
CA MET A 400 23.69 -13.14 9.71
C MET A 400 25.13 -12.74 9.39
N ILE A 401 26.11 -13.50 9.87
CA ILE A 401 27.53 -13.12 9.78
C ILE A 401 28.18 -13.67 8.50
N GLY A 402 28.76 -12.77 7.71
CA GLY A 402 29.57 -13.10 6.53
C GLY A 402 31.01 -13.48 6.88
N GLN A 403 31.72 -14.10 5.91
CA GLN A 403 33.13 -14.45 6.06
C GLN A 403 34.06 -13.32 5.57
N HIS A 404 33.55 -12.42 4.73
CA HIS A 404 34.29 -11.31 4.11
C HIS A 404 33.73 -9.93 4.49
N ILE A 405 34.56 -8.89 4.34
CA ILE A 405 34.15 -7.48 4.57
C ILE A 405 32.98 -7.12 3.65
N GLY A 406 31.93 -6.51 4.20
CA GLY A 406 30.70 -6.13 3.49
C GLY A 406 29.66 -7.25 3.31
N GLU A 407 30.06 -8.52 3.48
CA GLU A 407 29.14 -9.66 3.32
C GLU A 407 28.09 -9.73 4.44
N THR A 408 28.47 -9.35 5.67
CA THR A 408 27.59 -9.37 6.85
C THR A 408 26.41 -8.42 6.71
N GLU A 409 26.64 -7.20 6.22
CA GLU A 409 25.59 -6.21 5.99
C GLU A 409 24.60 -6.71 4.93
N ALA A 410 25.12 -7.20 3.79
CA ALA A 410 24.30 -7.75 2.71
C ALA A 410 23.45 -8.96 3.17
N LYS A 411 24.04 -9.89 3.93
CA LYS A 411 23.31 -11.04 4.51
C LYS A 411 22.25 -10.61 5.50
N THR A 412 22.59 -9.68 6.40
CA THR A 412 21.66 -9.17 7.41
C THR A 412 20.47 -8.49 6.74
N ASN A 413 20.70 -7.63 5.74
CA ASN A 413 19.64 -7.00 4.96
C ASN A 413 18.76 -8.03 4.24
N ALA A 414 19.36 -9.02 3.55
CA ALA A 414 18.59 -10.05 2.86
C ALA A 414 17.70 -10.88 3.81
N ILE A 415 18.19 -11.16 5.03
CA ILE A 415 17.41 -11.83 6.06
C ILE A 415 16.25 -10.95 6.53
N ILE A 416 16.51 -9.67 6.80
CA ILE A 416 15.48 -8.72 7.22
C ILE A 416 14.42 -8.54 6.13
N ASP A 417 14.83 -8.42 4.87
CA ASP A 417 13.93 -8.33 3.72
C ASP A 417 13.02 -9.55 3.60
N SER A 418 13.54 -10.74 3.91
CA SER A 418 12.73 -11.98 3.96
C SER A 418 11.72 -12.02 5.10
N ALA A 419 11.92 -11.19 6.14
CA ALA A 419 11.06 -11.08 7.31
C ALA A 419 10.13 -9.86 7.27
N LEU A 420 10.22 -9.00 6.25
CA LEU A 420 9.35 -7.85 6.09
C LEU A 420 7.87 -8.24 6.01
N ASP A 421 7.05 -7.33 6.53
CA ASP A 421 5.61 -7.48 6.73
C ASP A 421 5.23 -8.61 7.72
N GLY A 422 6.21 -9.09 8.52
CA GLY A 422 6.10 -10.18 9.48
C GLY A 422 7.03 -10.03 10.69
N VAL A 423 7.49 -11.16 11.24
CA VAL A 423 8.34 -11.20 12.43
C VAL A 423 9.71 -11.80 12.13
N LEU A 424 10.78 -11.11 12.57
CA LEU A 424 12.14 -11.64 12.63
C LEU A 424 12.44 -12.12 14.07
N PHE A 425 12.69 -13.41 14.24
CA PHE A 425 13.01 -14.01 15.54
C PHE A 425 14.50 -14.37 15.62
N LEU A 426 15.25 -13.67 16.47
CA LEU A 426 16.67 -13.94 16.73
C LEU A 426 16.82 -14.75 18.01
N ASP A 427 17.09 -16.04 17.86
CA ASP A 427 17.39 -16.89 19.01
C ASP A 427 18.85 -16.73 19.43
N GLU A 428 19.08 -16.66 20.74
CA GLU A 428 20.39 -16.40 21.35
C GLU A 428 21.07 -15.14 20.79
N ALA A 429 20.33 -14.04 20.67
CA ALA A 429 20.82 -12.80 20.04
C ALA A 429 22.14 -12.26 20.65
N TYR A 430 22.39 -12.54 21.94
CA TYR A 430 23.64 -12.21 22.62
C TYR A 430 24.89 -12.84 21.97
N ALA A 431 24.73 -13.92 21.21
CA ALA A 431 25.82 -14.55 20.46
C ALA A 431 26.43 -13.63 19.39
N LEU A 432 25.69 -12.61 18.93
CA LEU A 432 26.21 -11.59 18.00
C LEU A 432 27.33 -10.76 18.62
N VAL A 433 27.32 -10.57 19.95
CA VAL A 433 28.32 -9.80 20.70
C VAL A 433 29.41 -10.71 21.30
N ALA A 434 29.11 -11.99 21.49
CA ALA A 434 29.96 -12.92 22.23
C ALA A 434 31.11 -13.51 21.41
N THR A 435 32.13 -12.70 21.06
CA THR A 435 33.51 -13.19 20.85
C THR A 435 34.54 -12.06 20.92
N GLY A 436 35.52 -12.16 21.83
CA GLY A 436 36.74 -11.34 21.83
C GLY A 436 37.73 -11.66 20.70
N ALA A 437 37.24 -12.11 19.54
CA ALA A 437 38.04 -12.35 18.36
C ALA A 437 38.16 -11.06 17.53
N LYS A 438 39.34 -10.79 16.98
CA LYS A 438 39.76 -9.57 16.27
C LYS A 438 38.90 -9.09 15.08
N ASN A 439 37.79 -9.76 14.76
CA ASN A 439 36.96 -9.46 13.58
C ASN A 439 35.54 -9.07 14.00
N ASP A 440 35.26 -7.77 13.89
CA ASP A 440 34.13 -7.01 14.47
C ASP A 440 32.79 -7.14 13.71
N PHE A 441 32.59 -8.23 12.98
CA PHE A 441 31.45 -8.36 12.06
C PHE A 441 30.09 -8.45 12.78
N GLY A 442 30.06 -8.84 14.05
CA GLY A 442 28.84 -8.90 14.86
C GLY A 442 28.23 -7.52 15.11
N LEU A 443 29.05 -6.50 15.34
CA LEU A 443 28.58 -5.13 15.53
C LEU A 443 27.95 -4.58 14.25
N VAL A 444 28.53 -4.90 13.08
CA VAL A 444 27.95 -4.51 11.77
C VAL A 444 26.54 -5.07 11.59
N ALA A 445 26.30 -6.33 11.98
CA ALA A 445 24.97 -6.91 11.93
C ALA A 445 23.98 -6.21 12.89
N ILE A 446 24.43 -5.81 14.08
CA ILE A 446 23.62 -5.08 15.06
C ILE A 446 23.27 -3.69 14.55
N ASP A 447 24.24 -2.96 13.99
CA ASP A 447 24.01 -1.61 13.44
C ASP A 447 23.03 -1.66 12.25
N THR A 448 23.19 -2.66 11.38
CA THR A 448 22.26 -2.91 10.27
C THR A 448 20.86 -3.22 10.80
N LEU A 449 20.74 -4.08 11.81
CA LEU A 449 19.46 -4.41 12.43
C LEU A 449 18.80 -3.17 13.05
N LEU A 450 19.55 -2.34 13.78
CA LEU A 450 19.05 -1.11 14.40
C LEU A 450 18.51 -0.11 13.38
N ALA A 451 19.21 0.06 12.25
CA ALA A 451 18.77 0.93 11.17
C ALA A 451 17.46 0.45 10.55
N ARG A 452 17.34 -0.85 10.27
CA ARG A 452 16.12 -1.45 9.70
C ARG A 452 14.94 -1.47 10.69
N MET A 453 15.22 -1.64 11.99
CA MET A 453 14.19 -1.52 13.04
C MET A 453 13.55 -0.13 13.10
N GLU A 454 14.28 0.93 12.72
CA GLU A 454 13.72 2.29 12.63
C GLU A 454 13.01 2.51 11.28
N ASN A 455 13.69 2.19 10.17
CA ASN A 455 13.20 2.49 8.82
C ASN A 455 11.97 1.66 8.43
N ASP A 456 11.83 0.43 8.96
CA ASP A 456 10.75 -0.50 8.61
C ASP A 456 9.84 -0.80 9.81
N ARG A 457 9.78 0.08 10.81
CA ARG A 457 9.07 -0.13 12.08
C ARG A 457 7.58 -0.51 11.96
N ASP A 458 6.92 -0.05 10.90
CA ASP A 458 5.50 -0.32 10.62
C ASP A 458 5.29 -1.63 9.85
N ARG A 459 6.38 -2.28 9.41
CA ARG A 459 6.38 -3.50 8.59
C ARG A 459 7.14 -4.65 9.24
N LEU A 460 7.97 -4.40 10.24
CA LEU A 460 8.85 -5.40 10.82
C LEU A 460 8.75 -5.40 12.34
N VAL A 461 8.42 -6.55 12.90
CA VAL A 461 8.59 -6.81 14.34
C VAL A 461 9.81 -7.70 14.53
N VAL A 462 10.65 -7.33 15.51
CA VAL A 462 11.87 -8.06 15.84
C VAL A 462 11.69 -8.61 17.24
N ILE A 463 11.92 -9.91 17.41
CA ILE A 463 11.87 -10.59 18.69
C ILE A 463 13.27 -11.16 18.95
N VAL A 464 13.91 -10.69 20.02
CA VAL A 464 15.18 -11.27 20.49
C VAL A 464 14.90 -12.22 21.63
N ALA A 465 15.51 -13.40 21.61
CA ALA A 465 15.30 -14.44 22.61
C ALA A 465 16.62 -14.90 23.26
N GLY A 466 16.53 -15.33 24.51
CA GLY A 466 17.69 -15.83 25.26
C GLY A 466 17.47 -15.85 26.76
N TYR A 467 18.54 -16.12 27.52
CA TYR A 467 18.51 -15.99 28.97
C TYR A 467 18.51 -14.52 29.38
N ARG A 468 17.85 -14.20 30.48
CA ARG A 468 17.66 -12.81 30.94
C ARG A 468 18.98 -12.05 31.09
N ALA A 469 19.94 -12.61 31.83
CA ALA A 469 21.23 -11.97 32.07
C ALA A 469 22.05 -11.79 30.79
N ASP A 470 21.90 -12.68 29.81
CA ASP A 470 22.62 -12.61 28.54
C ASP A 470 22.01 -11.55 27.61
N LEU A 471 20.68 -11.47 27.58
CA LEU A 471 19.95 -10.42 26.87
C LEU A 471 20.18 -9.04 27.49
N ASP A 472 20.22 -8.92 28.82
CA ASP A 472 20.49 -7.64 29.48
C ASP A 472 21.89 -7.12 29.07
N ARG A 473 22.90 -7.99 29.05
CA ARG A 473 24.26 -7.66 28.54
C ARG A 473 24.26 -7.28 27.06
N PHE A 474 23.49 -7.98 26.23
CA PHE A 474 23.33 -7.65 24.81
C PHE A 474 22.71 -6.27 24.62
N LEU A 475 21.63 -5.96 25.34
CA LEU A 475 20.96 -4.66 25.26
C LEU A 475 21.84 -3.52 25.78
N ASP A 476 22.69 -3.78 26.78
CA ASP A 476 23.68 -2.82 27.30
C ASP A 476 24.83 -2.50 26.34
N THR A 477 24.95 -3.23 25.23
CA THR A 477 26.02 -3.00 24.24
C THR A 477 25.80 -1.70 23.46
N ASN A 478 24.55 -1.27 23.27
CA ASN A 478 24.21 -0.06 22.53
C ASN A 478 22.89 0.55 23.05
N GLU A 479 22.88 1.84 23.38
CA GLU A 479 21.68 2.55 23.86
C GLU A 479 20.50 2.47 22.86
N GLY A 480 20.81 2.40 21.56
CA GLY A 480 19.86 2.11 20.49
C GLY A 480 19.06 0.84 20.77
N LEU A 481 19.70 -0.27 21.14
CA LEU A 481 19.00 -1.53 21.44
C LEU A 481 18.00 -1.36 22.59
N ARG A 482 18.42 -0.73 23.71
CA ARG A 482 17.52 -0.46 24.84
C ARG A 482 16.33 0.42 24.45
N SER A 483 16.54 1.42 23.61
CA SER A 483 15.47 2.33 23.18
C SER A 483 14.44 1.64 22.26
N ARG A 484 14.85 0.67 21.42
CA ARG A 484 13.92 -0.06 20.53
C ARG A 484 13.24 -1.24 21.22
N PHE A 485 13.91 -1.89 22.18
CA PHE A 485 13.38 -3.04 22.92
C PHE A 485 12.82 -2.65 24.30
N THR A 486 11.72 -1.88 24.30
CA THR A 486 11.09 -1.37 25.53
C THR A 486 10.20 -2.39 26.24
N ARG A 487 9.86 -3.50 25.59
CA ARG A 487 8.93 -4.52 26.09
C ARG A 487 9.61 -5.87 26.20
N SER A 488 9.35 -6.57 27.30
CA SER A 488 9.87 -7.92 27.54
C SER A 488 8.76 -8.85 28.01
N ILE A 489 8.78 -10.07 27.48
CA ILE A 489 7.99 -11.21 27.95
C ILE A 489 8.94 -12.14 28.69
N VAL A 490 8.60 -12.47 29.94
CA VAL A 490 9.41 -13.35 30.79
C VAL A 490 8.82 -14.75 30.75
N PHE A 491 9.64 -15.72 30.37
CA PHE A 491 9.29 -17.12 30.28
C PHE A 491 9.87 -17.86 31.49
N PRO A 492 9.07 -18.12 32.54
CA PRO A 492 9.51 -18.91 33.67
C PRO A 492 9.78 -20.36 33.24
N SER A 493 10.62 -21.07 34.00
CA SER A 493 10.72 -22.53 33.85
C SER A 493 9.44 -23.17 34.34
N TYR A 494 9.07 -24.28 33.71
CA TYR A 494 7.91 -25.04 34.12
C TYR A 494 8.12 -25.68 35.51
N SER A 495 7.03 -25.85 36.22
CA SER A 495 6.93 -26.73 37.37
C SER A 495 7.00 -28.19 36.95
N ALA A 496 7.35 -29.08 37.88
CA ALA A 496 7.36 -30.52 37.64
C ALA A 496 5.98 -31.04 37.19
N ALA A 497 4.90 -30.52 37.78
CA ALA A 497 3.54 -30.90 37.41
C ALA A 497 3.19 -30.51 35.96
N GLU A 498 3.52 -29.29 35.54
CA GLU A 498 3.32 -28.84 34.16
C GLU A 498 4.13 -29.70 33.17
N LEU A 499 5.37 -30.09 33.51
CA LEU A 499 6.17 -30.95 32.63
C LEU A 499 5.60 -32.36 32.47
N VAL A 500 5.01 -32.93 33.53
CA VAL A 500 4.31 -34.22 33.44
C VAL A 500 3.05 -34.08 32.59
N GLU A 501 2.29 -33.01 32.75
CA GLU A 501 1.12 -32.74 31.91
C GLU A 501 1.51 -32.57 30.43
N ILE A 502 2.63 -31.89 30.15
CA ILE A 502 3.20 -31.78 28.81
C ILE A 502 3.59 -33.17 28.28
N ALA A 503 4.23 -34.00 29.10
CA ALA A 503 4.63 -35.35 28.69
C ALA A 503 3.42 -36.21 28.32
N VAL A 504 2.40 -36.22 29.17
CA VAL A 504 1.15 -36.96 28.96
C VAL A 504 0.43 -36.48 27.70
N THR A 505 0.36 -35.17 27.49
CA THR A 505 -0.29 -34.58 26.30
C THR A 505 0.49 -34.91 25.02
N MET A 506 1.82 -34.83 25.06
CA MET A 506 2.67 -35.20 23.92
C MET A 506 2.55 -36.68 23.56
N ALA A 507 2.51 -37.56 24.57
CA ALA A 507 2.30 -38.99 24.36
C ALA A 507 0.91 -39.27 23.78
N ALA A 508 -0.14 -38.66 24.33
CA ALA A 508 -1.51 -38.85 23.85
C ALA A 508 -1.69 -38.44 22.38
N ASN A 509 -1.04 -37.34 21.95
CA ASN A 509 -1.04 -36.91 20.55
C ASN A 509 -0.31 -37.86 19.59
N ARG A 510 0.40 -38.87 20.12
CA ARG A 510 1.15 -39.90 19.38
C ARG A 510 0.58 -41.30 19.63
N ASP A 511 -0.67 -41.38 20.10
CA ASP A 511 -1.33 -42.63 20.48
C ASP A 511 -0.58 -43.41 21.56
N SER A 512 0.19 -42.73 22.42
CA SER A 512 0.94 -43.33 23.53
C SER A 512 0.36 -42.92 24.88
N VAL A 513 0.40 -43.81 25.87
CA VAL A 513 -0.08 -43.55 27.24
C VAL A 513 0.95 -44.03 28.25
N PHE A 514 1.29 -43.18 29.22
CA PHE A 514 2.12 -43.57 30.36
C PHE A 514 1.28 -44.33 31.38
N ASP A 515 1.77 -45.49 31.82
CA ASP A 515 1.17 -46.20 32.95
C ASP A 515 1.32 -45.39 34.26
N PRO A 516 0.54 -45.70 35.31
CA PRO A 516 0.61 -44.96 36.58
C PRO A 516 1.96 -45.03 37.31
N SER A 517 2.83 -46.00 37.00
CA SER A 517 4.18 -46.09 37.56
C SER A 517 5.17 -45.23 36.79
N ALA A 518 5.11 -45.23 35.46
CA ALA A 518 5.89 -44.39 34.57
C ALA A 518 5.61 -42.91 34.85
N ARG A 519 4.34 -42.55 35.05
CA ARG A 519 3.95 -41.19 35.41
C ARG A 519 4.57 -40.75 36.74
N ARG A 520 4.59 -41.61 37.75
CA ARG A 520 5.23 -41.32 39.05
C ARG A 520 6.75 -41.13 38.90
N ASP A 521 7.41 -41.99 38.11
CA ASP A 521 8.84 -41.85 37.82
C ASP A 521 9.15 -40.50 37.14
N LEU A 522 8.28 -40.02 36.23
CA LEU A 522 8.39 -38.69 35.62
C LEU A 522 8.19 -37.55 36.64
N GLU A 523 7.18 -37.67 37.52
CA GLU A 523 6.92 -36.67 38.58
C GLU A 523 8.13 -36.53 39.51
N GLU A 524 8.71 -37.64 39.97
CA GLU A 524 9.90 -37.67 40.83
C GLU A 524 11.13 -37.09 40.12
N LEU A 525 11.36 -37.49 38.85
CA LEU A 525 12.45 -36.99 38.04
C LEU A 525 12.39 -35.46 37.87
N PHE A 526 11.25 -34.93 37.42
CA PHE A 526 11.13 -33.49 37.18
C PHE A 526 11.17 -32.70 38.49
N ALA A 527 10.63 -33.24 39.59
CA ALA A 527 10.77 -32.63 40.91
C ALA A 527 12.23 -32.58 41.36
N GLN A 528 13.02 -33.63 41.12
CA GLN A 528 14.44 -33.63 41.43
C GLN A 528 15.19 -32.58 40.59
N LEU A 529 14.99 -32.56 39.27
CA LEU A 529 15.64 -31.61 38.36
C LEU A 529 15.27 -30.15 38.63
N ALA A 530 14.04 -29.89 39.08
CA ALA A 530 13.57 -28.56 39.44
C ALA A 530 14.23 -28.04 40.72
N ASN A 531 14.59 -28.94 41.65
CA ASN A 531 15.19 -28.61 42.95
C ASN A 531 16.72 -28.68 42.96
N SER A 532 17.35 -29.29 41.95
CA SER A 532 18.81 -29.37 41.84
C SER A 532 19.39 -28.24 40.98
N THR A 533 20.65 -27.89 41.24
CA THR A 533 21.41 -26.90 40.48
C THR A 533 22.72 -27.51 40.01
N THR A 534 23.09 -27.25 38.76
CA THR A 534 24.32 -27.75 38.14
C THR A 534 24.99 -26.58 37.41
N PRO A 535 26.34 -26.49 37.39
CA PRO A 535 27.03 -25.55 36.51
C PRO A 535 26.76 -25.90 35.04
N ASP A 536 26.41 -24.91 34.23
CA ASP A 536 26.28 -25.07 32.77
C ASP A 536 27.65 -25.14 32.08
N SER A 537 27.65 -25.22 30.74
CA SER A 537 28.88 -25.27 29.92
C SER A 537 29.79 -24.05 30.07
N THR A 538 29.27 -22.94 30.60
CA THR A 538 30.02 -21.71 30.88
C THR A 538 30.41 -21.58 32.35
N GLY A 539 30.10 -22.59 33.18
CA GLY A 539 30.38 -22.62 34.62
C GLY A 539 29.36 -21.85 35.47
N VAL A 540 28.25 -21.38 34.89
CA VAL A 540 27.21 -20.66 35.62
C VAL A 540 26.25 -21.66 36.25
N ALA A 541 26.06 -21.57 37.58
CA ALA A 541 25.11 -22.42 38.29
C ALA A 541 23.67 -22.10 37.86
N ARG A 542 22.99 -23.09 37.26
CA ARG A 542 21.60 -23.00 36.78
C ARG A 542 20.82 -24.21 37.27
N ARG A 543 19.49 -24.10 37.35
CA ARG A 543 18.66 -25.26 37.70
C ARG A 543 18.92 -26.38 36.70
N SER A 544 19.02 -27.62 37.19
CA SER A 544 19.27 -28.77 36.32
C SER A 544 18.18 -28.92 35.26
N LEU A 545 16.94 -28.54 35.59
CA LEU A 545 15.83 -28.49 34.64
C LEU A 545 16.04 -27.48 33.49
N ASP A 546 16.64 -26.32 33.77
CA ASP A 546 16.92 -25.29 32.78
C ASP A 546 18.04 -25.72 31.83
N ILE A 547 19.02 -26.46 32.35
CA ILE A 547 20.08 -27.10 31.56
C ILE A 547 19.51 -28.22 30.70
N ALA A 548 18.61 -29.03 31.26
CA ALA A 548 17.95 -30.11 30.52
C ALA A 548 17.11 -29.55 29.34
N GLY A 549 16.57 -28.35 29.51
CA GLY A 549 15.81 -27.65 28.48
C GLY A 549 14.31 -27.90 28.57
N ASN A 550 13.76 -28.01 29.78
CA ASN A 550 12.31 -27.96 30.05
C ASN A 550 11.48 -28.84 29.06
N GLY A 551 10.55 -28.24 28.29
CA GLY A 551 9.71 -28.98 27.34
C GLY A 551 10.48 -29.68 26.22
N ARG A 552 11.69 -29.20 25.86
CA ARG A 552 12.57 -29.91 24.92
C ARG A 552 13.07 -31.22 25.55
N PHE A 553 13.38 -31.21 26.84
CA PHE A 553 13.74 -32.43 27.57
C PHE A 553 12.57 -33.41 27.63
N VAL A 554 11.36 -32.92 27.93
CA VAL A 554 10.14 -33.74 27.95
C VAL A 554 9.93 -34.44 26.61
N ARG A 555 10.04 -33.71 25.50
CA ARG A 555 9.93 -34.28 24.16
C ARG A 555 10.92 -35.43 23.95
N ASN A 556 12.19 -35.23 24.28
CA ASN A 556 13.22 -36.26 24.16
C ASN A 556 12.93 -37.48 25.04
N VAL A 557 12.40 -37.27 26.25
CA VAL A 557 12.00 -38.35 27.16
C VAL A 557 10.83 -39.14 26.57
N VAL A 558 9.80 -38.48 26.04
CA VAL A 558 8.65 -39.15 25.39
C VAL A 558 9.11 -39.97 24.19
N GLU A 559 9.82 -39.35 23.24
CA GLU A 559 10.32 -40.00 22.02
C GLU A 559 11.17 -41.23 22.36
N ARG A 560 12.10 -41.09 23.30
CA ARG A 560 12.97 -42.21 23.69
C ARG A 560 12.24 -43.27 24.52
N SER A 561 11.22 -42.91 25.30
CA SER A 561 10.42 -43.91 26.02
C SER A 561 9.56 -44.74 25.05
N GLU A 562 9.13 -44.17 23.93
CA GLU A 562 8.48 -44.92 22.85
C GLU A 562 9.44 -45.91 22.17
N GLU A 563 10.68 -45.49 21.89
CA GLU A 563 11.73 -46.38 21.36
C GLU A 563 12.02 -47.54 22.33
N GLU A 564 12.10 -47.27 23.64
CA GLU A 564 12.32 -48.31 24.66
C GLU A 564 11.10 -49.24 24.79
N ARG A 565 9.87 -48.71 24.65
CA ARG A 565 8.64 -49.53 24.55
C ARG A 565 8.69 -50.47 23.36
N GLU A 566 9.06 -49.96 22.18
CA GLU A 566 9.18 -50.75 20.94
C GLU A 566 10.24 -51.84 21.09
N PHE A 567 11.41 -51.49 21.63
CA PHE A 567 12.47 -52.44 21.94
C PHE A 567 12.00 -53.54 22.90
N ARG A 568 11.30 -53.16 23.98
CA ARG A 568 10.73 -54.11 24.94
C ARG A 568 9.76 -55.07 24.25
N LEU A 569 8.81 -54.56 23.46
CA LEU A 569 7.80 -55.39 22.79
C LEU A 569 8.46 -56.39 21.83
N ASP A 570 9.44 -55.94 21.03
CA ASP A 570 10.19 -56.79 20.09
C ASP A 570 11.02 -57.90 20.79
N HIS A 571 11.46 -57.66 22.03
CA HIS A 571 12.32 -58.57 22.78
C HIS A 571 11.58 -59.36 23.89
N THR A 572 10.25 -59.38 23.87
CA THR A 572 9.46 -60.27 24.75
C THR A 572 9.30 -61.67 24.15
N ASP A 573 9.04 -62.70 24.97
CA ASP A 573 8.73 -64.07 24.51
C ASP A 573 7.45 -64.15 23.63
N LEU A 574 6.73 -63.02 23.50
CA LEU A 574 5.61 -62.79 22.59
C LEU A 574 6.05 -62.26 21.22
N ALA A 575 7.35 -62.19 20.93
CA ALA A 575 7.89 -61.81 19.62
C ALA A 575 7.36 -62.77 18.55
N GLY A 576 6.31 -62.35 17.84
CA GLY A 576 5.58 -63.15 16.85
C GLY A 576 4.09 -63.44 17.18
N ALA A 577 3.55 -62.95 18.30
CA ALA A 577 2.12 -62.93 18.60
C ALA A 577 1.52 -61.53 18.34
N ASP A 578 0.21 -61.45 18.06
CA ASP A 578 -0.48 -60.18 17.88
C ASP A 578 -0.56 -59.42 19.22
N PHE A 579 0.11 -58.27 19.31
CA PHE A 579 -0.04 -57.35 20.44
C PHE A 579 -1.39 -56.64 20.37
N THR A 580 -2.01 -56.41 21.53
CA THR A 580 -3.21 -55.55 21.61
C THR A 580 -2.83 -54.08 21.43
N ASP A 581 -3.76 -53.26 20.94
CA ASP A 581 -3.58 -51.82 20.85
C ASP A 581 -3.14 -51.22 22.19
N GLU A 582 -3.76 -51.63 23.30
CA GLU A 582 -3.39 -51.19 24.65
C GLU A 582 -1.90 -51.46 24.97
N GLN A 583 -1.36 -52.62 24.58
CA GLN A 583 0.05 -52.95 24.80
C GLN A 583 0.99 -52.11 23.91
N MET A 584 0.59 -51.86 22.66
CA MET A 584 1.37 -51.05 21.73
C MET A 584 1.35 -49.57 22.12
N MET A 585 0.29 -49.09 22.78
CA MET A 585 0.16 -47.72 23.24
C MET A 585 0.86 -47.48 24.60
N THR A 586 1.00 -48.49 25.46
CA THR A 586 1.43 -48.30 26.86
C THR A 586 2.96 -48.20 27.05
N ILE A 587 3.41 -47.05 27.55
CA ILE A 587 4.77 -46.81 28.04
C ILE A 587 4.82 -47.11 29.54
N THR A 588 5.74 -47.99 29.95
CA THR A 588 5.88 -48.42 31.35
C THR A 588 7.09 -47.79 32.04
N ALA A 589 7.15 -47.91 33.37
CA ALA A 589 8.24 -47.37 34.18
C ALA A 589 9.65 -47.85 33.75
N PRO A 590 9.87 -49.15 33.42
CA PRO A 590 11.13 -49.59 32.81
C PRO A 590 11.55 -48.79 31.57
N ASP A 591 10.63 -48.49 30.65
CA ASP A 591 10.93 -47.77 29.42
C ASP A 591 11.42 -46.35 29.74
N VAL A 592 10.70 -45.66 30.64
CA VAL A 592 11.05 -44.30 31.08
C VAL A 592 12.43 -44.28 31.74
N ARG A 593 12.70 -45.22 32.65
CA ARG A 593 14.02 -45.31 33.30
C ARG A 593 15.14 -45.55 32.30
N SER A 594 14.96 -46.48 31.36
CA SER A 594 15.95 -46.75 30.30
C SER A 594 16.16 -45.54 29.39
N ALA A 595 15.10 -44.78 29.10
CA ALA A 595 15.16 -43.58 28.29
C ALA A 595 15.90 -42.41 29.00
N VAL A 596 15.61 -42.18 30.28
CA VAL A 596 16.09 -41.00 31.02
C VAL A 596 17.58 -41.07 31.34
N VAL A 597 18.11 -42.25 31.72
CA VAL A 597 19.51 -42.37 32.16
C VAL A 597 20.53 -41.89 31.11
N PRO A 598 20.46 -42.33 29.82
CA PRO A 598 21.34 -41.84 28.77
C PRO A 598 21.19 -40.33 28.52
N LEU A 599 19.96 -39.81 28.54
CA LEU A 599 19.67 -38.40 28.30
C LEU A 599 20.33 -37.50 29.36
N LEU A 600 20.17 -37.84 30.65
CA LEU A 600 20.79 -37.09 31.74
C LEU A 600 22.33 -37.15 31.69
N ARG A 601 22.90 -38.32 31.40
CA ARG A 601 24.36 -38.46 31.23
C ARG A 601 24.89 -37.62 30.08
N GLY A 602 24.18 -37.59 28.95
CA GLY A 602 24.53 -36.75 27.80
C GLY A 602 24.54 -35.25 28.11
N LEU A 603 23.74 -34.84 29.10
CA LEU A 603 23.65 -33.46 29.59
C LEU A 603 24.58 -33.17 30.79
N GLY A 604 25.35 -34.16 31.27
CA GLY A 604 26.19 -34.02 32.46
C GLY A 604 25.42 -33.84 33.76
N LEU A 605 24.14 -34.25 33.79
CA LEU A 605 23.26 -34.14 34.96
C LEU A 605 23.32 -35.41 35.82
N THR A 606 23.03 -35.28 37.12
CA THR A 606 22.99 -36.42 38.04
C THR A 606 21.84 -37.35 37.70
N VAL A 607 22.14 -38.64 37.58
CA VAL A 607 21.13 -39.68 37.36
C VAL A 607 20.50 -40.06 38.72
N PRO A 608 19.15 -40.12 38.83
CA PRO A 608 18.48 -40.65 40.02
C PRO A 608 18.94 -42.09 40.32
N ALA A 609 19.07 -42.43 41.60
CA ALA A 609 19.60 -43.71 42.07
C ALA A 609 18.61 -44.87 41.89
#